data_AF-A0A8T3D9K3-F1
#
_entry.id   AF-A0A8T3D9K3-F1
#
_cell.length_a   1.000
_cell.length_b   1.000
_cell.length_c   1.000
_cell.angle_alpha   90.00
_cell.angle_beta   90.00
_cell.angle_gamma   90.00
#
_symmetry.space_group_name_H-M   'P 1'
#
loop_
_entity.id
_entity.type
_entity.pdbx_description
1 polymer ?
#
loop_
_entity_poly.entity_id
_entity_poly.type
_entity_poly.pdbx_seq_one_letter_code
_entity_poly.pdbx_strand_id
1 'polypeptide(L)'
;MTYSCCCGCFTENGILTLKISIDNDKWSVFCVFAVTVFFGGITYGRRTCNYAEILSSYKELIFIELQNLNLTGPYSLSKEINRCPSGKVQHILRSIYGMTELFKCQGKGRWFREIGRPVERMGQLIRQNCKLADLMQWRNNPHCKTGKVLRGRKKKKKTVEALEAEPNKTESMAGVDMDPELARGLFEEGATLVLLGVPEGTELGMDYKSWQVGPRFRGVKMIPPGLHFLHYSSVNTCRGGEVGPKMGLFLSLQPREVLLAHWNKQEEDLDFSASQNVEEISRVKAGLRDLDPFLGPYPYETLRKWVSLTDKLTKEVASGLQPLSGRICAFSEVMPELQLTHTKDREQHNMPRNDTECQSMREGLERLPRMKEKPGTEIRFSLIPKQTYPDGATPAQITQYSMDLSYALDCLLESHYKEEPLHVLGELQFAFVCFLIGNVYEGFEHWKRLLALLCRAEAAMRTRRDLYLGLIAVLYHQLGEVPPDFFVDIVSQDNFLTSTLQEFFQFSSGPGVDGTLRKRAERFKAHLTKKFRWNFDVDPDDDAPVVVELPEGFTLD
;
A
#
# COMPACT_ATOMS: atom_id res chain seq x y z
N MET A 1 -12.69 21.67 30.20
CA MET A 1 -13.35 21.81 28.88
C MET A 1 -13.61 20.40 28.38
N THR A 2 -14.86 19.97 28.51
CA THR A 2 -15.34 18.60 28.27
C THR A 2 -16.18 18.59 27.01
N TYR A 3 -15.72 17.95 25.94
CA TYR A 3 -16.56 17.68 24.78
C TYR A 3 -17.43 16.45 25.09
N SER A 4 -18.69 16.71 25.40
CA SER A 4 -19.74 15.71 25.57
C SER A 4 -20.23 15.25 24.20
N CYS A 5 -20.01 13.98 23.88
CA CYS A 5 -20.57 13.33 22.71
C CYS A 5 -22.07 13.06 22.95
N CYS A 6 -22.94 13.97 22.49
CA CYS A 6 -24.39 13.74 22.49
C CYS A 6 -24.81 13.02 21.20
N CYS A 7 -24.91 11.70 21.25
CA CYS A 7 -25.79 10.93 20.37
C CYS A 7 -26.72 10.08 21.23
N GLY A 8 -27.91 10.63 21.53
CA GLY A 8 -29.05 9.91 22.11
C GLY A 8 -30.05 9.55 21.02
N CYS A 9 -30.51 8.29 21.08
CA CYS A 9 -31.38 7.51 20.16
C CYS A 9 -32.82 8.11 19.98
N PHE A 10 -33.65 7.73 18.98
CA PHE A 10 -34.37 6.44 18.84
C PHE A 10 -35.10 6.20 17.48
N THR A 11 -35.08 4.92 17.05
CA THR A 11 -36.02 3.98 16.35
C THR A 11 -37.34 4.46 15.67
N GLU A 12 -37.99 3.84 14.68
CA GLU A 12 -38.13 2.45 14.18
C GLU A 12 -38.29 2.47 12.62
N ASN A 13 -37.79 1.46 11.90
CA ASN A 13 -37.86 1.31 10.43
C ASN A 13 -37.24 2.43 9.57
N GLY A 14 -35.92 2.46 9.47
CA GLY A 14 -35.23 3.32 8.51
C GLY A 14 -33.78 2.92 8.31
N ILE A 15 -33.49 2.20 7.23
CA ILE A 15 -32.13 1.96 6.76
C ILE A 15 -31.58 3.32 6.28
N LEU A 16 -30.63 3.89 7.02
CA LEU A 16 -29.88 5.06 6.61
C LEU A 16 -28.86 4.64 5.55
N THR A 17 -29.30 4.66 4.29
CA THR A 17 -28.43 4.42 3.14
C THR A 17 -27.53 5.65 2.93
N LEU A 18 -26.29 5.58 3.41
CA LEU A 18 -25.24 6.53 3.03
C LEU A 18 -24.88 6.28 1.56
N LYS A 19 -25.61 6.90 0.65
CA LYS A 19 -25.33 6.89 -0.78
C LYS A 19 -24.19 7.87 -1.06
N ILE A 20 -22.96 7.39 -0.91
CA ILE A 20 -21.77 8.16 -1.28
C ILE A 20 -21.60 8.04 -2.79
N SER A 21 -21.72 9.15 -3.53
CA SER A 21 -21.39 9.21 -4.96
C SER A 21 -20.02 8.59 -5.22
N ILE A 22 -19.92 7.76 -6.24
CA ILE A 22 -18.74 6.95 -6.56
C ILE A 22 -18.14 7.54 -7.83
N ASP A 23 -17.14 8.40 -7.66
CA ASP A 23 -16.20 8.75 -8.73
C ASP A 23 -15.09 7.69 -8.84
N ASN A 24 -14.38 7.70 -9.97
CA ASN A 24 -13.32 6.76 -10.36
C ASN A 24 -12.26 6.49 -9.27
N ASP A 25 -12.10 7.40 -8.32
CA ASP A 25 -11.14 7.29 -7.21
C ASP A 25 -11.44 6.15 -6.23
N LYS A 26 -12.62 5.53 -6.22
CA LYS A 26 -12.95 4.46 -5.25
C LYS A 26 -12.48 3.05 -5.62
N TRP A 27 -11.91 2.85 -6.81
CA TRP A 27 -11.08 1.68 -7.06
C TRP A 27 -9.88 1.62 -6.10
N SER A 28 -9.39 2.78 -5.64
CA SER A 28 -8.30 2.89 -4.66
C SER A 28 -8.65 2.23 -3.32
N VAL A 29 -9.89 2.34 -2.82
CA VAL A 29 -10.28 1.77 -1.52
C VAL A 29 -10.35 0.24 -1.56
N PHE A 30 -10.73 -0.34 -2.70
CA PHE A 30 -10.69 -1.78 -2.92
C PHE A 30 -9.24 -2.28 -3.13
N CYS A 31 -8.38 -1.47 -3.74
CA CYS A 31 -6.93 -1.73 -3.81
C CYS A 31 -6.28 -1.62 -2.42
N VAL A 32 -6.70 -0.68 -1.57
CA VAL A 32 -6.31 -0.59 -0.15
C VAL A 32 -6.72 -1.85 0.61
N PHE A 33 -7.92 -2.40 0.35
CA PHE A 33 -8.35 -3.70 0.87
C PHE A 33 -7.42 -4.84 0.42
N ALA A 34 -7.06 -4.91 -0.86
CA ALA A 34 -6.18 -5.96 -1.38
C ALA A 34 -4.73 -5.83 -0.84
N VAL A 35 -4.15 -4.63 -0.83
CA VAL A 35 -2.81 -4.32 -0.29
C VAL A 35 -2.73 -4.61 1.20
N THR A 36 -3.69 -4.13 1.99
CA THR A 36 -3.70 -4.27 3.46
C THR A 36 -3.92 -5.72 3.88
N VAL A 37 -4.78 -6.46 3.17
CA VAL A 37 -4.98 -7.91 3.41
C VAL A 37 -3.75 -8.71 3.01
N PHE A 38 -3.06 -8.34 1.92
CA PHE A 38 -1.86 -9.05 1.46
C PHE A 38 -0.64 -8.80 2.36
N PHE A 39 -0.41 -7.55 2.78
CA PHE A 39 0.67 -7.23 3.73
C PHE A 39 0.38 -7.76 5.14
N GLY A 40 -0.85 -7.66 5.63
CA GLY A 40 -1.25 -8.26 6.91
C GLY A 40 -1.12 -9.79 6.93
N GLY A 41 -1.30 -10.46 5.78
CA GLY A 41 -1.09 -11.91 5.66
C GLY A 41 0.38 -12.34 5.59
N ILE A 42 1.27 -11.46 5.11
CA ILE A 42 2.72 -11.74 4.98
C ILE A 42 3.47 -11.43 6.29
N THR A 43 3.02 -10.45 7.06
CA THR A 43 3.62 -10.10 8.36
C THR A 43 3.17 -11.03 9.49
N TYR A 44 1.98 -11.63 9.41
CA TYR A 44 1.47 -12.58 10.39
C TYR A 44 1.73 -14.03 9.97
N GLY A 45 2.80 -14.62 10.50
CA GLY A 45 3.01 -16.06 10.46
C GLY A 45 1.77 -16.82 10.96
N ARG A 46 1.19 -17.67 10.09
CA ARG A 46 0.20 -18.72 10.37
C ARG A 46 -0.77 -18.44 11.55
N ARG A 47 -1.67 -17.46 11.42
CA ARG A 47 -2.95 -17.50 12.13
C ARG A 47 -4.07 -17.10 11.18
N THR A 48 -5.15 -17.89 11.22
CA THR A 48 -6.35 -17.77 10.39
C THR A 48 -6.98 -16.40 10.59
N CYS A 49 -6.98 -15.56 9.56
CA CYS A 49 -7.73 -14.30 9.56
C CYS A 49 -9.23 -14.58 9.82
N ASN A 50 -9.84 -13.84 10.74
CA ASN A 50 -11.28 -13.93 11.02
C ASN A 50 -12.08 -13.09 10.01
N TYR A 51 -12.24 -13.62 8.79
CA TYR A 51 -12.93 -12.94 7.69
C TYR A 51 -14.41 -12.63 7.96
N ALA A 52 -15.03 -13.25 8.97
CA ALA A 52 -16.43 -13.02 9.33
C ALA A 52 -16.66 -11.62 9.92
N GLU A 53 -15.68 -11.08 10.62
CA GLU A 53 -15.71 -9.74 11.24
C GLU A 53 -15.50 -8.66 10.17
N ILE A 54 -14.60 -8.92 9.22
CA ILE A 54 -14.27 -8.05 8.09
C ILE A 54 -15.45 -7.92 7.11
N LEU A 55 -16.10 -9.04 6.77
CA LEU A 55 -17.30 -9.03 5.90
C LEU A 55 -18.52 -8.39 6.60
N SER A 56 -18.56 -8.39 7.93
CA SER A 56 -19.59 -7.69 8.69
C SER A 56 -19.44 -6.17 8.59
N SER A 57 -18.20 -5.65 8.60
CA SER A 57 -17.92 -4.21 8.53
C SER A 57 -18.25 -3.56 7.18
N TYR A 58 -18.25 -4.34 6.09
CA TYR A 58 -18.50 -3.82 4.73
C TYR A 58 -19.72 -4.44 4.05
N LYS A 59 -20.57 -5.15 4.82
CA LYS A 59 -21.81 -5.79 4.36
C LYS A 59 -22.70 -4.82 3.56
N GLU A 60 -22.83 -3.58 4.03
CA GLU A 60 -23.65 -2.55 3.38
C GLU A 60 -23.06 -2.07 2.05
N LEU A 61 -21.73 -1.97 1.93
CA LEU A 61 -21.07 -1.53 0.69
C LEU A 61 -21.23 -2.57 -0.42
N ILE A 62 -21.06 -3.85 -0.06
CA ILE A 62 -21.29 -4.99 -0.96
C ILE A 62 -22.78 -5.05 -1.35
N PHE A 63 -23.69 -4.78 -0.40
CA PHE A 63 -25.13 -4.81 -0.65
C PHE A 63 -25.59 -3.68 -1.58
N ILE A 64 -25.03 -2.48 -1.44
CA ILE A 64 -25.29 -1.32 -2.32
C ILE A 64 -24.83 -1.62 -3.75
N GLU A 65 -23.66 -2.23 -3.95
CA GLU A 65 -23.22 -2.58 -5.30
C GLU A 65 -24.01 -3.73 -5.93
N LEU A 66 -24.42 -4.70 -5.12
CA LEU A 66 -25.35 -5.74 -5.57
C LEU A 66 -26.74 -5.17 -5.89
N GLN A 67 -27.18 -4.09 -5.22
CA GLN A 67 -28.39 -3.32 -5.57
C GLN A 67 -28.22 -2.53 -6.85
N ASN A 68 -27.06 -1.89 -7.08
CA ASN A 68 -26.75 -1.17 -8.32
C ASN A 68 -26.74 -2.10 -9.55
N LEU A 69 -26.36 -3.38 -9.34
CA LEU A 69 -26.47 -4.45 -10.33
C LEU A 69 -27.85 -5.13 -10.38
N ASN A 70 -28.81 -4.65 -9.58
CA ASN A 70 -30.19 -5.14 -9.49
C ASN A 70 -30.34 -6.59 -9.00
N LEU A 71 -29.38 -7.11 -8.21
CA LEU A 71 -29.27 -8.53 -7.83
C LEU A 71 -29.96 -8.89 -6.51
N THR A 72 -30.38 -7.89 -5.74
CA THR A 72 -30.88 -8.04 -4.35
C THR A 72 -32.39 -7.79 -4.19
N GLY A 73 -33.11 -7.42 -5.25
CA GLY A 73 -34.56 -7.17 -5.20
C GLY A 73 -35.46 -8.43 -5.33
N PRO A 74 -36.72 -8.39 -4.85
CA PRO A 74 -37.76 -9.35 -5.20
C PRO A 74 -38.29 -9.07 -6.62
N TYR A 75 -38.60 -10.13 -7.36
CA TYR A 75 -39.04 -10.13 -8.76
C TYR A 75 -40.19 -9.13 -9.00
N SER A 76 -39.98 -8.13 -9.85
CA SER A 76 -41.05 -7.53 -10.65
C SER A 76 -40.90 -8.06 -12.07
N LEU A 77 -41.90 -8.81 -12.54
CA LEU A 77 -41.90 -9.58 -13.78
C LEU A 77 -42.02 -8.73 -15.06
N SER A 78 -41.72 -7.42 -15.03
CA SER A 78 -42.04 -6.50 -16.14
C SER A 78 -40.89 -5.65 -16.68
N LYS A 79 -39.64 -5.89 -16.30
CA LYS A 79 -38.48 -5.27 -16.98
C LYS A 79 -37.53 -6.35 -17.45
N GLU A 80 -37.45 -6.50 -18.77
CA GLU A 80 -36.45 -7.35 -19.45
C GLU A 80 -35.06 -7.12 -18.86
N ILE A 81 -34.51 -8.18 -18.26
CA ILE A 81 -33.12 -8.21 -17.81
C ILE A 81 -32.26 -8.43 -19.05
N ASN A 82 -31.92 -7.37 -19.76
CA ASN A 82 -30.98 -7.41 -20.88
C ASN A 82 -30.00 -6.24 -20.79
N ARG A 83 -29.07 -6.32 -19.84
CA ARG A 83 -27.82 -5.55 -19.89
C ARG A 83 -26.67 -6.43 -19.43
N CYS A 84 -25.76 -6.76 -20.34
CA CYS A 84 -24.51 -7.37 -19.97
C CYS A 84 -23.61 -6.36 -19.24
N PRO A 85 -23.02 -6.74 -18.10
CA PRO A 85 -22.07 -5.88 -17.41
C PRO A 85 -20.82 -5.66 -18.28
N SER A 86 -20.18 -4.50 -18.14
CA SER A 86 -18.92 -4.18 -18.82
C SER A 86 -17.82 -5.20 -18.46
N GLY A 87 -16.79 -5.35 -19.30
CA GLY A 87 -15.70 -6.31 -19.06
C GLY A 87 -15.05 -6.16 -17.67
N LYS A 88 -14.94 -4.91 -17.19
CA LYS A 88 -14.47 -4.58 -15.84
C LYS A 88 -15.38 -5.21 -14.77
N VAL A 89 -16.69 -5.04 -14.88
CA VAL A 89 -17.71 -5.59 -13.96
C VAL A 89 -17.76 -7.13 -13.99
N GLN A 90 -17.62 -7.74 -15.17
CA GLN A 90 -17.56 -9.21 -15.28
C GLN A 90 -16.34 -9.80 -14.55
N HIS A 91 -15.20 -9.10 -14.57
CA HIS A 91 -13.97 -9.57 -13.93
C HIS A 91 -14.09 -9.58 -12.39
N ILE A 92 -14.66 -8.51 -11.82
CA ILE A 92 -14.92 -8.41 -10.37
C ILE A 92 -15.91 -9.47 -9.91
N LEU A 93 -16.99 -9.68 -10.67
CA LEU A 93 -17.97 -10.73 -10.36
C LEU A 93 -17.31 -12.11 -10.37
N ARG A 94 -16.37 -12.38 -11.28
CA ARG A 94 -15.59 -13.63 -11.31
C ARG A 94 -14.67 -13.78 -10.10
N SER A 95 -13.99 -12.72 -9.65
CA SER A 95 -13.13 -12.75 -8.46
C SER A 95 -13.91 -12.98 -7.18
N ILE A 96 -15.04 -12.27 -7.00
CA ILE A 96 -15.94 -12.46 -5.85
C ILE A 96 -16.53 -13.89 -5.88
N TYR A 97 -16.93 -14.39 -7.05
CA TYR A 97 -17.46 -15.75 -7.21
C TYR A 97 -16.40 -16.81 -6.88
N GLY A 98 -15.18 -16.69 -7.40
CA GLY A 98 -14.07 -17.61 -7.16
C GLY A 98 -13.68 -17.69 -5.68
N MET A 99 -13.57 -16.54 -5.01
CA MET A 99 -13.35 -16.50 -3.55
C MET A 99 -14.49 -17.18 -2.80
N THR A 100 -15.75 -16.91 -3.17
CA THR A 100 -16.92 -17.49 -2.48
C THR A 100 -17.04 -19.00 -2.64
N GLU A 101 -16.65 -19.56 -3.80
CA GLU A 101 -16.62 -21.01 -4.04
C GLU A 101 -15.47 -21.72 -3.31
N LEU A 102 -14.30 -21.07 -3.17
CA LEU A 102 -13.20 -21.57 -2.33
C LEU A 102 -13.64 -21.71 -0.86
N PHE A 103 -14.42 -20.77 -0.34
CA PHE A 103 -14.99 -20.83 1.01
C PHE A 103 -16.06 -21.92 1.19
N LYS A 104 -16.85 -22.26 0.15
CA LYS A 104 -17.82 -23.38 0.19
C LYS A 104 -17.15 -24.74 0.44
N CYS A 105 -15.91 -24.93 -0.01
CA CYS A 105 -15.17 -26.19 0.19
C CYS A 105 -14.54 -26.31 1.61
N GLN A 106 -14.54 -25.26 2.47
CA GLN A 106 -13.80 -25.27 3.75
C GLN A 106 -14.63 -25.20 5.06
N GLY A 107 -15.94 -24.96 5.07
CA GLY A 107 -16.70 -25.04 6.34
C GLY A 107 -18.15 -24.57 6.31
N LYS A 108 -19.01 -25.21 7.13
CA LYS A 108 -20.46 -24.97 7.23
C LYS A 108 -20.79 -23.95 8.32
N GLY A 109 -21.62 -22.95 8.02
CA GLY A 109 -22.09 -21.94 8.99
C GLY A 109 -23.38 -21.21 8.54
N ARG A 110 -24.05 -20.54 9.49
CA ARG A 110 -25.38 -19.90 9.30
C ARG A 110 -25.38 -18.77 8.26
N TRP A 111 -24.22 -18.16 8.02
CA TRP A 111 -23.97 -17.11 7.01
C TRP A 111 -24.31 -17.54 5.57
N PHE A 112 -24.26 -18.84 5.27
CA PHE A 112 -24.56 -19.39 3.94
C PHE A 112 -26.01 -19.25 3.49
N ARG A 113 -26.98 -19.05 4.40
CA ARG A 113 -28.40 -18.94 4.02
C ARG A 113 -28.77 -17.57 3.43
N GLU A 114 -28.02 -16.51 3.76
CA GLU A 114 -28.34 -15.14 3.33
C GLU A 114 -27.64 -14.75 2.02
N ILE A 115 -26.39 -15.21 1.79
CA ILE A 115 -25.62 -14.89 0.58
C ILE A 115 -25.72 -15.94 -0.54
N GLY A 116 -26.31 -17.11 -0.28
CA GLY A 116 -26.38 -18.21 -1.25
C GLY A 116 -27.12 -17.84 -2.54
N ARG A 117 -28.28 -17.17 -2.44
CA ARG A 117 -29.06 -16.72 -3.61
C ARG A 117 -28.36 -15.61 -4.43
N PRO A 118 -27.77 -14.58 -3.81
CA PRO A 118 -26.93 -13.61 -4.51
C PRO A 118 -25.75 -14.24 -5.26
N VAL A 119 -25.04 -15.19 -4.66
CA VAL A 119 -23.89 -15.89 -5.28
C VAL A 119 -24.33 -16.78 -6.44
N GLU A 120 -25.50 -17.41 -6.33
CA GLU A 120 -26.09 -18.21 -7.40
C GLU A 120 -26.53 -17.34 -8.59
N ARG A 121 -27.13 -16.17 -8.32
CA ARG A 121 -27.46 -15.15 -9.34
C ARG A 121 -26.21 -14.58 -10.02
N MET A 122 -25.16 -14.31 -9.26
CA MET A 122 -23.86 -13.87 -9.78
C MET A 122 -23.23 -14.94 -10.68
N GLY A 123 -23.30 -16.21 -10.29
CA GLY A 123 -22.88 -17.34 -11.13
C GLY A 123 -23.70 -17.46 -12.44
N GLN A 124 -24.99 -17.14 -12.42
CA GLN A 124 -25.83 -17.12 -13.63
C GLN A 124 -25.46 -15.96 -14.57
N LEU A 125 -25.18 -14.77 -14.04
CA LEU A 125 -24.71 -13.61 -14.81
C LEU A 125 -23.34 -13.82 -15.45
N ILE A 126 -22.43 -14.49 -14.74
CA ILE A 126 -21.11 -14.86 -15.28
C ILE A 126 -21.26 -15.87 -16.42
N ARG A 127 -22.22 -16.80 -16.34
CA ARG A 127 -22.47 -17.83 -17.37
C ARG A 127 -23.25 -17.32 -18.58
N GLN A 128 -23.96 -16.19 -18.47
CA GLN A 128 -24.82 -15.67 -19.54
C GLN A 128 -24.07 -15.01 -20.72
N ASN A 129 -22.72 -14.92 -20.69
CA ASN A 129 -21.84 -14.59 -21.84
C ASN A 129 -22.33 -13.47 -22.79
N CYS A 130 -21.80 -12.26 -22.62
CA CYS A 130 -21.72 -11.31 -23.73
C CYS A 130 -20.32 -11.32 -24.34
N LYS A 131 -20.23 -11.89 -25.56
CA LYS A 131 -19.06 -12.14 -26.41
C LYS A 131 -18.28 -13.41 -26.07
N LEU A 132 -18.17 -14.27 -27.09
CA LEU A 132 -17.74 -15.66 -27.06
C LEU A 132 -16.27 -15.75 -27.49
N ALA A 133 -15.31 -15.60 -26.57
CA ALA A 133 -13.90 -15.86 -26.86
C ALA A 133 -13.09 -16.45 -25.67
N ASP A 134 -13.44 -16.16 -24.42
CA ASP A 134 -12.55 -16.51 -23.28
C ASP A 134 -12.79 -17.88 -22.61
N LEU A 135 -13.59 -18.78 -23.21
CA LEU A 135 -14.02 -20.01 -22.52
C LEU A 135 -13.02 -21.18 -22.56
N MET A 136 -11.85 -21.04 -23.17
CA MET A 136 -10.86 -22.14 -23.20
C MET A 136 -9.94 -22.22 -21.98
N GLN A 137 -9.84 -21.19 -21.14
CA GLN A 137 -9.01 -21.25 -19.91
C GLN A 137 -9.78 -21.58 -18.62
N TRP A 138 -11.09 -21.30 -18.54
CA TRP A 138 -11.85 -21.51 -17.29
C TRP A 138 -12.34 -22.96 -17.10
N ARG A 139 -12.49 -23.75 -18.17
CA ARG A 139 -13.09 -25.10 -18.09
C ARG A 139 -12.15 -26.20 -17.55
N ASN A 140 -10.87 -25.88 -17.31
CA ASN A 140 -9.84 -26.89 -17.01
C ASN A 140 -9.30 -26.91 -15.57
N ASN A 141 -9.95 -26.26 -14.61
CA ASN A 141 -9.61 -26.46 -13.20
C ASN A 141 -10.71 -27.25 -12.46
N PRO A 142 -10.48 -28.52 -12.06
CA PRO A 142 -11.52 -29.32 -11.42
C PRO A 142 -11.80 -28.82 -10.00
N HIS A 143 -13.00 -28.25 -9.79
CA HIS A 143 -13.50 -27.84 -8.49
C HIS A 143 -13.82 -29.06 -7.59
N CYS A 144 -13.18 -29.08 -6.41
CA CYS A 144 -13.46 -29.92 -5.24
C CYS A 144 -13.37 -31.46 -5.46
N LYS A 145 -12.15 -32.03 -5.42
CA LYS A 145 -11.98 -33.48 -5.15
C LYS A 145 -12.13 -33.75 -3.65
N THR A 146 -13.28 -34.26 -3.24
CA THR A 146 -13.47 -34.83 -1.90
C THR A 146 -12.71 -36.15 -1.79
N GLY A 147 -11.65 -36.17 -0.98
CA GLY A 147 -10.97 -37.41 -0.60
C GLY A 147 -11.92 -38.29 0.22
N LYS A 148 -12.47 -39.34 -0.40
CA LYS A 148 -13.19 -40.39 0.33
C LYS A 148 -12.20 -41.12 1.24
N VAL A 149 -12.44 -41.03 2.55
CA VAL A 149 -11.86 -41.91 3.56
C VAL A 149 -12.30 -43.35 3.26
N LEU A 150 -11.37 -44.20 2.83
CA LEU A 150 -11.57 -45.65 2.75
C LEU A 150 -10.81 -46.32 3.89
N ARG A 151 -11.59 -46.88 4.83
CA ARG A 151 -11.14 -47.78 5.89
C ARG A 151 -10.42 -48.99 5.29
N GLY A 152 -9.19 -49.21 5.77
CA GLY A 152 -8.53 -50.50 6.03
C GLY A 152 -8.50 -51.58 4.95
N ARG A 153 -7.29 -51.94 4.50
CA ARG A 153 -6.90 -53.34 4.26
C ARG A 153 -5.37 -53.53 4.36
N LYS A 154 -4.99 -54.60 5.07
CA LYS A 154 -3.61 -55.02 5.42
C LYS A 154 -2.84 -55.58 4.21
N LYS A 155 -1.49 -55.59 4.38
CA LYS A 155 -0.41 -56.35 3.66
C LYS A 155 0.05 -55.69 2.34
N LYS A 156 1.34 -55.59 2.00
CA LYS A 156 2.50 -56.48 2.28
C LYS A 156 3.83 -55.67 2.14
N LYS A 157 4.82 -56.01 2.96
CA LYS A 157 6.23 -55.56 2.88
C LYS A 157 6.82 -55.84 1.49
N LYS A 158 7.53 -54.87 0.93
CA LYS A 158 8.73 -55.10 0.10
C LYS A 158 9.76 -54.03 0.41
N THR A 159 10.89 -54.50 0.91
CA THR A 159 12.16 -53.84 1.15
C THR A 159 12.78 -53.38 -0.17
N VAL A 160 13.19 -52.11 -0.24
CA VAL A 160 14.34 -51.66 -1.03
C VAL A 160 15.05 -50.58 -0.20
N GLU A 161 16.37 -50.68 -0.23
CA GLU A 161 17.37 -50.15 0.69
C GLU A 161 17.50 -48.62 0.74
N ALA A 162 18.07 -48.20 1.86
CA ALA A 162 18.36 -46.85 2.30
C ALA A 162 19.40 -46.13 1.43
N LEU A 163 19.16 -44.85 1.19
CA LEU A 163 20.20 -43.82 1.12
C LEU A 163 19.74 -42.70 2.05
N GLU A 164 20.53 -42.51 3.10
CA GLU A 164 20.28 -41.61 4.22
C GLU A 164 20.29 -40.14 3.77
N ALA A 165 19.22 -39.41 4.10
CA ALA A 165 19.22 -37.96 4.15
C ALA A 165 18.69 -37.56 5.53
N GLU A 166 19.48 -36.80 6.28
CA GLU A 166 19.24 -36.40 7.66
C GLU A 166 17.89 -35.68 7.86
N PRO A 167 17.21 -35.85 9.01
CA PRO A 167 15.94 -35.21 9.25
C PRO A 167 16.12 -33.74 9.62
N ASN A 168 15.50 -32.86 8.83
CA ASN A 168 15.30 -31.45 9.15
C ASN A 168 14.72 -31.30 10.56
N LYS A 169 15.48 -30.64 11.44
CA LYS A 169 15.01 -30.16 12.74
C LYS A 169 13.88 -29.16 12.52
N THR A 170 12.76 -29.43 13.17
CA THR A 170 11.71 -28.48 13.49
C THR A 170 12.30 -27.24 14.14
N GLU A 171 12.29 -26.10 13.44
CA GLU A 171 12.63 -24.80 14.01
C GLU A 171 11.56 -24.37 15.02
N SER A 172 11.93 -24.46 16.30
CA SER A 172 11.31 -23.72 17.38
C SER A 172 11.76 -22.26 17.33
N MET A 173 10.85 -21.32 17.57
CA MET A 173 11.13 -19.90 17.78
C MET A 173 12.27 -19.72 18.81
N ALA A 174 13.47 -19.40 18.34
CA ALA A 174 14.58 -18.99 19.16
C ALA A 174 14.97 -17.56 18.79
N GLY A 175 15.18 -16.72 19.81
CA GLY A 175 15.76 -15.40 19.64
C GLY A 175 17.10 -15.50 18.91
N VAL A 176 17.44 -14.45 18.17
CA VAL A 176 18.72 -14.34 17.47
C VAL A 176 19.84 -14.62 18.46
N ASP A 177 20.61 -15.70 18.21
CA ASP A 177 21.77 -16.07 19.01
C ASP A 177 22.90 -15.09 18.66
N MET A 178 22.87 -13.92 19.31
CA MET A 178 23.87 -12.87 19.17
C MET A 178 24.97 -13.12 20.20
N ASP A 179 26.22 -13.04 19.74
CA ASP A 179 27.38 -13.15 20.62
C ASP A 179 27.28 -12.17 21.80
N PRO A 180 27.45 -12.62 23.06
CA PRO A 180 27.29 -11.77 24.23
C PRO A 180 28.25 -10.57 24.29
N GLU A 181 29.46 -10.66 23.72
CA GLU A 181 30.40 -9.54 23.68
C GLU A 181 29.95 -8.49 22.67
N LEU A 182 29.52 -8.94 21.49
CA LEU A 182 28.89 -8.07 20.49
C LEU A 182 27.65 -7.36 21.06
N ALA A 183 26.78 -8.08 21.77
CA ALA A 183 25.58 -7.49 22.38
C ALA A 183 25.91 -6.39 23.40
N ARG A 184 26.96 -6.57 24.23
CA ARG A 184 27.43 -5.52 25.14
C ARG A 184 27.97 -4.31 24.39
N GLY A 185 28.78 -4.53 23.36
CA GLY A 185 29.30 -3.44 22.52
C GLY A 185 28.17 -2.65 21.84
N LEU A 186 27.18 -3.35 21.29
CA LEU A 186 26.01 -2.72 20.66
C LEU A 186 25.12 -1.98 21.68
N PHE A 187 25.02 -2.47 22.91
CA PHE A 187 24.30 -1.78 23.98
C PHE A 187 24.99 -0.48 24.39
N GLU A 188 26.32 -0.45 24.40
CA GLU A 188 27.10 0.73 24.76
C GLU A 188 27.19 1.76 23.64
N GLU A 189 27.30 1.32 22.38
CA GLU A 189 27.47 2.20 21.22
C GLU A 189 26.15 2.58 20.54
N GLY A 190 25.16 1.70 20.60
CA GLY A 190 23.87 1.91 19.94
C GLY A 190 23.03 2.99 20.63
N ALA A 191 22.16 3.62 19.85
CA ALA A 191 21.12 4.47 20.39
C ALA A 191 20.06 3.64 21.12
N THR A 192 19.35 4.26 22.05
CA THR A 192 18.25 3.66 22.80
C THR A 192 17.02 4.57 22.74
N LEU A 193 15.89 3.99 22.35
CA LEU A 193 14.59 4.63 22.38
C LEU A 193 13.83 4.12 23.60
N VAL A 194 13.57 4.98 24.57
CA VAL A 194 12.79 4.69 25.78
C VAL A 194 11.37 5.22 25.59
N LEU A 195 10.40 4.32 25.64
CA LEU A 195 8.97 4.60 25.42
C LEU A 195 8.19 4.31 26.70
N LEU A 196 7.62 5.35 27.30
CA LEU A 196 6.92 5.25 28.57
C LEU A 196 5.41 5.38 28.39
N GLY A 197 4.65 4.47 29.00
CA GLY A 197 3.19 4.54 29.05
C GLY A 197 2.47 4.09 27.78
N VAL A 198 3.18 3.49 26.82
CA VAL A 198 2.58 2.90 25.61
C VAL A 198 1.58 1.81 26.02
N PRO A 199 0.33 1.82 25.52
CA PRO A 199 -0.66 0.81 25.85
C PRO A 199 -0.22 -0.60 25.47
N GLU A 200 -0.59 -1.58 26.30
CA GLU A 200 -0.39 -3.00 25.97
C GLU A 200 -1.24 -3.37 24.76
N GLY A 201 -0.66 -4.15 23.84
CA GLY A 201 -1.29 -4.55 22.59
C GLY A 201 -1.05 -3.59 21.43
N THR A 202 -0.61 -2.35 21.67
CA THR A 202 -0.18 -1.42 20.61
C THR A 202 0.80 -2.12 19.67
N GLU A 203 0.55 -2.07 18.37
CA GLU A 203 1.55 -2.51 17.40
C GLU A 203 2.63 -1.43 17.36
N LEU A 204 3.88 -1.80 17.61
CA LEU A 204 5.04 -0.93 17.51
C LEU A 204 6.01 -1.58 16.54
N GLY A 205 6.56 -0.81 15.62
CA GLY A 205 7.59 -1.28 14.73
C GLY A 205 8.72 -0.30 14.56
N MET A 206 9.88 -0.86 14.27
CA MET A 206 11.07 -0.11 13.93
C MET A 206 11.62 -0.68 12.64
N ASP A 207 11.71 0.18 11.64
CA ASP A 207 12.03 -0.16 10.26
C ASP A 207 11.10 -1.29 9.77
N TYR A 208 11.66 -2.44 9.43
CA TYR A 208 10.94 -3.56 8.83
C TYR A 208 10.18 -4.46 9.80
N LYS A 209 10.45 -4.38 11.09
CA LYS A 209 9.86 -5.31 12.07
C LYS A 209 8.85 -4.60 12.94
N SER A 210 7.70 -5.24 13.13
CA SER A 210 6.72 -4.85 14.14
C SER A 210 6.49 -5.94 15.17
N TRP A 211 6.07 -5.52 16.35
CA TRP A 211 5.77 -6.33 17.51
C TRP A 211 4.51 -5.79 18.20
N GLN A 212 3.87 -6.63 18.99
CA GLN A 212 2.86 -6.17 19.93
C GLN A 212 3.52 -5.80 21.25
N VAL A 213 3.24 -4.60 21.74
CA VAL A 213 3.77 -4.08 23.00
C VAL A 213 3.23 -4.92 24.16
N GLY A 214 4.13 -5.53 24.92
CA GLY A 214 3.79 -6.26 26.15
C GLY A 214 3.81 -5.38 27.41
N PRO A 215 3.33 -5.88 28.55
CA PRO A 215 3.13 -5.08 29.77
C PRO A 215 4.44 -4.50 30.36
N ARG A 216 5.54 -5.20 30.13
CA ARG A 216 6.89 -4.84 30.60
C ARG A 216 7.70 -4.04 29.58
N PHE A 217 7.23 -3.91 28.35
CA PHE A 217 7.99 -3.26 27.29
C PHE A 217 8.16 -1.77 27.60
N ARG A 218 9.37 -1.25 27.43
CA ARG A 218 9.72 0.17 27.68
C ARG A 218 10.57 0.78 26.56
N GLY A 219 10.68 0.12 25.41
CA GLY A 219 11.40 0.68 24.26
C GLY A 219 12.39 -0.28 23.58
N VAL A 220 13.27 0.27 22.74
CA VAL A 220 14.19 -0.47 21.88
C VAL A 220 15.63 -0.02 22.14
N LYS A 221 16.55 -0.98 22.30
CA LYS A 221 17.99 -0.77 22.54
C LYS A 221 18.82 -1.27 21.36
N MET A 222 20.11 -0.90 21.37
CA MET A 222 21.08 -1.34 20.36
C MET A 222 20.70 -0.87 18.95
N ILE A 223 20.15 0.34 18.83
CA ILE A 223 19.77 0.86 17.52
C ILE A 223 21.05 1.41 16.86
N PRO A 224 21.42 0.96 15.65
CA PRO A 224 22.59 1.52 14.97
C PRO A 224 22.40 3.02 14.69
N PRO A 225 23.48 3.81 14.59
CA PRO A 225 23.37 5.21 14.20
C PRO A 225 22.90 5.32 12.74
N GLY A 226 22.10 6.35 12.45
CA GLY A 226 21.55 6.60 11.12
C GLY A 226 20.06 6.86 11.13
N LEU A 227 19.46 6.76 9.94
CA LEU A 227 18.04 6.99 9.75
C LEU A 227 17.24 5.73 10.07
N HIS A 228 16.14 5.89 10.81
CA HIS A 228 15.22 4.82 11.17
C HIS A 228 13.77 5.29 11.02
N PHE A 229 12.85 4.37 10.75
CA PHE A 229 11.42 4.66 10.71
C PHE A 229 10.71 3.97 11.87
N LEU A 230 10.30 4.77 12.85
CA LEU A 230 9.48 4.31 13.97
C LEU A 230 8.02 4.38 13.52
N HIS A 231 7.27 3.29 13.68
CA HIS A 231 5.83 3.26 13.39
C HIS A 231 5.06 2.55 14.48
N TYR A 232 3.80 2.91 14.65
CA TYR A 232 2.91 2.29 15.62
C TYR A 232 1.44 2.44 15.23
N SER A 233 0.62 1.52 15.73
CA SER A 233 -0.82 1.58 15.65
C SER A 233 -1.39 1.39 17.06
N SER A 234 -2.00 2.44 17.60
CA SER A 234 -2.64 2.42 18.93
C SER A 234 -3.69 1.32 19.00
N VAL A 235 -3.91 0.72 20.17
CA VAL A 235 -4.98 -0.25 20.39
C VAL A 235 -5.96 0.25 21.43
N ASN A 236 -7.24 0.18 21.11
CA ASN A 236 -8.31 0.46 22.06
C ASN A 236 -8.56 -0.76 22.94
N THR A 237 -8.01 -0.73 24.15
CA THR A 237 -8.16 -1.81 25.14
C THR A 237 -9.57 -1.91 25.75
N CYS A 238 -10.42 -0.88 25.56
CA CYS A 238 -11.75 -0.82 26.19
C CYS A 238 -12.88 -1.38 25.31
N ARG A 239 -12.68 -1.49 23.99
CA ARG A 239 -13.70 -1.94 23.03
C ARG A 239 -13.11 -2.94 22.03
N GLY A 240 -12.91 -4.18 22.48
CA GLY A 240 -12.63 -5.30 21.57
C GLY A 240 -11.24 -5.33 20.93
N GLY A 241 -10.32 -4.42 21.27
CA GLY A 241 -8.96 -4.43 20.73
C GLY A 241 -8.84 -3.86 19.32
N GLU A 242 -9.71 -2.92 18.93
CA GLU A 242 -9.63 -2.23 17.65
C GLU A 242 -8.27 -1.51 17.50
N VAL A 243 -7.63 -1.70 16.35
CA VAL A 243 -6.33 -1.11 16.01
C VAL A 243 -6.57 0.21 15.28
N GLY A 244 -5.99 1.27 15.80
CA GLY A 244 -6.01 2.60 15.23
C GLY A 244 -5.17 2.71 13.95
N PRO A 245 -5.22 3.87 13.28
CA PRO A 245 -4.41 4.11 12.10
C PRO A 245 -2.92 3.98 12.41
N LYS A 246 -2.15 3.54 11.41
CA LYS A 246 -0.70 3.51 11.52
C LYS A 246 -0.15 4.93 11.47
N MET A 247 0.65 5.25 12.47
CA MET A 247 1.44 6.46 12.58
C MET A 247 2.91 6.10 12.39
N GLY A 248 3.69 7.03 11.84
CA GLY A 248 5.11 6.85 11.62
C GLY A 248 5.89 8.14 11.75
N LEU A 249 7.18 8.02 12.03
CA LEU A 249 8.12 9.11 11.98
C LEU A 249 9.53 8.62 11.67
N PHE A 250 10.26 9.42 10.91
CA PHE A 250 11.68 9.23 10.66
C PHE A 250 12.50 9.85 11.78
N LEU A 251 13.41 9.04 12.34
CA LEU A 251 14.36 9.40 13.37
C LEU A 251 15.78 9.32 12.81
N SER A 252 16.59 10.36 13.02
CA SER A 252 18.02 10.31 12.70
C SER A 252 18.81 10.22 14.00
N LEU A 253 19.32 9.04 14.30
CA LEU A 253 19.95 8.72 15.58
C LEU A 253 21.47 8.81 15.51
N GLN A 254 22.08 9.35 16.55
CA GLN A 254 23.52 9.40 16.77
C GLN A 254 24.01 8.23 17.65
N PRO A 255 25.31 7.89 17.59
CA PRO A 255 25.88 6.91 18.51
C PRO A 255 25.61 7.28 19.98
N ARG A 256 25.18 6.30 20.77
CA ARG A 256 24.89 6.44 22.22
C ARG A 256 23.81 7.48 22.58
N GLU A 257 22.98 7.86 21.61
CA GLU A 257 21.85 8.75 21.83
C GLU A 257 20.74 8.03 22.58
N VAL A 258 20.08 8.75 23.50
CA VAL A 258 18.91 8.25 24.21
C VAL A 258 17.73 9.16 23.89
N LEU A 259 16.70 8.61 23.23
CA LEU A 259 15.44 9.30 23.01
C LEU A 259 14.42 8.84 24.03
N LEU A 260 13.79 9.77 24.72
CA LEU A 260 12.73 9.55 25.69
C LEU A 260 11.40 10.07 25.14
N ALA A 261 10.42 9.18 25.02
CA ALA A 261 9.07 9.55 24.64
C ALA A 261 8.02 9.05 25.65
N HIS A 262 7.02 9.88 25.89
CA HIS A 262 5.86 9.55 26.71
C HIS A 262 4.62 9.39 25.85
N TRP A 263 3.86 8.33 26.07
CA TRP A 263 2.57 8.15 25.41
C TRP A 263 1.56 9.19 25.91
N ASN A 264 1.08 10.03 25.00
CA ASN A 264 -0.03 10.93 25.23
C ASN A 264 -1.34 10.19 24.93
N LYS A 265 -2.11 9.91 25.99
CA LYS A 265 -3.39 9.19 25.88
C LYS A 265 -4.49 9.98 25.15
N GLN A 266 -4.41 11.31 25.10
CA GLN A 266 -5.43 12.14 24.46
C GLN A 266 -5.23 12.19 22.95
N GLU A 267 -3.97 12.34 22.52
CA GLU A 267 -3.59 12.40 21.11
C GLU A 267 -3.30 11.02 20.51
N GLU A 268 -3.27 9.97 21.35
CA GLU A 268 -2.84 8.62 20.97
C GLU A 268 -1.48 8.61 20.25
N ASP A 269 -0.55 9.41 20.78
CA ASP A 269 0.73 9.74 20.14
C ASP A 269 1.92 9.67 21.10
N LEU A 270 3.14 9.55 20.55
CA LEU A 270 4.40 9.59 21.30
C LEU A 270 4.93 11.02 21.41
N ASP A 271 4.90 11.60 22.62
CA ASP A 271 5.48 12.91 22.89
C ASP A 271 6.98 12.79 23.20
N PHE A 272 7.81 13.40 22.35
CA PHE A 272 9.27 13.43 22.47
C PHE A 272 9.77 14.70 23.19
N SER A 273 8.91 15.55 23.75
CA SER A 273 9.31 16.76 24.48
C SER A 273 10.31 16.47 25.59
N ALA A 274 10.15 15.33 26.30
CA ALA A 274 11.07 14.85 27.33
C ALA A 274 12.49 14.58 26.80
N SER A 275 12.65 14.25 25.51
CA SER A 275 13.97 14.09 24.89
C SER A 275 14.76 15.39 24.80
N GLN A 276 14.09 16.54 24.86
CA GLN A 276 14.75 17.86 24.86
C GLN A 276 15.21 18.27 26.26
N ASN A 277 14.76 17.57 27.31
CA ASN A 277 15.16 17.83 28.69
C ASN A 277 16.45 17.09 29.05
N VAL A 278 17.56 17.83 29.08
CA VAL A 278 18.91 17.29 29.34
C VAL A 278 19.00 16.58 30.70
N GLU A 279 18.31 17.06 31.73
CA GLU A 279 18.35 16.46 33.06
C GLU A 279 17.62 15.11 33.10
N GLU A 280 16.47 15.02 32.43
CA GLU A 280 15.72 13.76 32.31
C GLU A 280 16.49 12.71 31.53
N ILE A 281 17.03 13.10 30.38
CA ILE A 281 17.89 12.22 29.58
C ILE A 281 19.11 11.76 30.37
N SER A 282 19.74 12.65 31.14
CA SER A 282 20.88 12.29 31.98
C SER A 282 20.51 11.26 33.06
N ARG A 283 19.34 11.40 33.69
CA ARG A 283 18.83 10.41 34.66
C ARG A 283 18.53 9.06 34.01
N VAL A 284 17.87 9.05 32.85
CA VAL A 284 17.57 7.81 32.11
C VAL A 284 18.85 7.12 31.66
N LYS A 285 19.82 7.89 31.16
CA LYS A 285 21.12 7.36 30.74
C LYS A 285 21.90 6.74 31.90
N ALA A 286 21.85 7.34 33.09
CA ALA A 286 22.46 6.76 34.30
C ALA A 286 21.79 5.45 34.73
N GLY A 287 20.47 5.33 34.56
CA GLY A 287 19.68 4.13 34.89
C GLY A 287 19.51 3.14 33.74
N LEU A 288 20.21 3.30 32.61
CA LEU A 288 19.95 2.52 31.39
C LEU A 288 20.15 1.01 31.59
N ARG A 289 21.12 0.63 32.44
CA ARG A 289 21.38 -0.78 32.79
C ARG A 289 20.22 -1.43 33.54
N ASP A 290 19.53 -0.67 34.38
CA ASP A 290 18.34 -1.16 35.10
C ASP A 290 17.13 -1.29 34.16
N LEU A 291 17.10 -0.48 33.10
CA LEU A 291 16.08 -0.55 32.04
C LEU A 291 16.31 -1.70 31.05
N ASP A 292 17.53 -2.22 30.95
CA ASP A 292 17.92 -3.23 29.96
C ASP A 292 16.97 -4.45 29.83
N PRO A 293 16.43 -5.02 30.94
CA PRO A 293 15.48 -6.15 30.88
C PRO A 293 14.10 -5.80 30.29
N PHE A 294 13.81 -4.51 30.11
CA PHE A 294 12.54 -3.99 29.62
C PHE A 294 12.64 -3.43 28.18
N LEU A 295 13.85 -3.43 27.61
CA LEU A 295 14.15 -2.93 26.28
C LEU A 295 14.33 -4.08 25.29
N GLY A 296 13.61 -4.03 24.18
CA GLY A 296 13.75 -4.98 23.07
C GLY A 296 15.02 -4.71 22.26
N PRO A 297 15.77 -5.74 21.84
CA PRO A 297 16.90 -5.56 20.93
C PRO A 297 16.42 -5.11 19.54
N TYR A 298 17.14 -4.18 18.91
CA TYR A 298 16.91 -3.83 17.50
C TYR A 298 17.08 -5.08 16.58
N PRO A 299 16.22 -5.25 15.55
CA PRO A 299 16.21 -6.43 14.69
C PRO A 299 17.29 -6.38 13.61
N TYR A 300 18.52 -6.74 14.00
CA TYR A 300 19.68 -6.77 13.11
C TYR A 300 19.53 -7.71 11.90
N GLU A 301 18.64 -8.70 11.97
CA GLU A 301 18.31 -9.58 10.84
C GLU A 301 17.71 -8.82 9.64
N THR A 302 17.04 -7.68 9.90
CA THR A 302 16.44 -6.83 8.86
C THR A 302 17.28 -5.61 8.50
N LEU A 303 18.40 -5.37 9.20
CA LEU A 303 19.21 -4.15 9.00
C LEU A 303 19.71 -4.00 7.56
N ARG A 304 20.17 -5.09 6.93
CA ARG A 304 20.65 -5.04 5.53
C ARG A 304 19.56 -4.62 4.56
N LYS A 305 18.32 -5.06 4.80
CA LYS A 305 17.17 -4.68 3.98
C LYS A 305 16.85 -3.20 4.16
N TRP A 306 16.79 -2.75 5.41
CA TRP A 306 16.56 -1.36 5.75
C TRP A 306 17.57 -0.43 5.06
N VAL A 307 18.86 -0.69 5.24
CA VAL A 307 19.94 0.09 4.62
C VAL A 307 19.83 0.10 3.09
N SER A 308 19.47 -1.03 2.47
CA SER A 308 19.33 -1.10 1.01
C SER A 308 18.17 -0.27 0.45
N LEU A 309 17.20 0.10 1.28
CA LEU A 309 16.02 0.87 0.92
C LEU A 309 16.08 2.33 1.32
N THR A 310 17.08 2.70 2.11
CA THR A 310 17.31 4.07 2.58
C THR A 310 18.71 4.58 2.26
N ASP A 311 19.48 3.89 1.40
CA ASP A 311 20.87 4.25 1.06
C ASP A 311 21.02 5.60 0.34
N LYS A 312 19.95 6.11 -0.28
CA LYS A 312 19.87 7.45 -0.89
C LYS A 312 19.10 8.45 -0.04
N LEU A 313 18.47 8.01 1.03
CA LEU A 313 17.67 8.86 1.91
C LEU A 313 18.53 9.45 3.02
N THR A 314 18.97 10.69 2.82
CA THR A 314 19.75 11.45 3.82
C THR A 314 18.84 12.01 4.91
N LYS A 315 19.44 12.44 6.04
CA LYS A 315 18.72 13.09 7.14
C LYS A 315 18.02 14.36 6.66
N GLU A 316 18.68 15.13 5.80
CA GLU A 316 18.21 16.40 5.27
C GLU A 316 16.98 16.18 4.38
N VAL A 317 17.04 15.19 3.48
CA VAL A 317 15.91 14.82 2.62
C VAL A 317 14.75 14.27 3.46
N ALA A 318 15.00 13.34 4.38
CA ALA A 318 13.96 12.78 5.23
C ALA A 318 13.27 13.86 6.09
N SER A 319 14.06 14.77 6.68
CA SER A 319 13.54 15.88 7.49
C SER A 319 12.78 16.89 6.62
N GLY A 320 13.23 17.13 5.39
CA GLY A 320 12.60 18.02 4.42
C GLY A 320 11.23 17.51 3.94
N LEU A 321 11.09 16.21 3.72
CA LEU A 321 9.87 15.56 3.23
C LEU A 321 8.85 15.24 4.34
N GLN A 322 9.31 14.88 5.53
CA GLN A 322 8.42 14.54 6.66
C GLN A 322 7.54 15.72 7.07
N PRO A 323 6.25 15.55 7.41
CA PRO A 323 5.36 16.65 7.83
C PRO A 323 5.91 17.53 8.96
N LEU A 324 5.42 18.78 9.07
CA LEU A 324 5.90 19.71 10.12
C LEU A 324 5.51 19.23 11.53
N SER A 325 4.41 18.49 11.64
CA SER A 325 4.02 17.76 12.83
C SER A 325 5.03 16.67 13.25
N GLY A 326 5.91 16.26 12.32
CA GLY A 326 6.80 15.13 12.50
C GLY A 326 6.08 13.78 12.48
N ARG A 327 4.83 13.72 12.01
CA ARG A 327 4.01 12.50 11.96
C ARG A 327 3.52 12.22 10.55
N ILE A 328 3.76 10.99 10.11
CA ILE A 328 3.27 10.41 8.87
C ILE A 328 2.12 9.46 9.23
N CYS A 329 0.90 9.81 8.85
CA CYS A 329 -0.29 9.00 9.12
C CYS A 329 -0.67 8.20 7.87
N ALA A 330 -1.23 7.01 8.05
CA ALA A 330 -1.77 6.18 6.98
C ALA A 330 -2.89 6.89 6.17
N PHE A 331 -3.49 7.96 6.70
CA PHE A 331 -4.46 8.79 6.00
C PHE A 331 -4.13 10.29 6.16
N SER A 332 -4.54 11.09 5.19
CA SER A 332 -4.41 12.55 5.25
C SER A 332 -5.38 13.13 6.28
N GLU A 333 -4.85 13.86 7.27
CA GLU A 333 -5.69 14.59 8.20
C GLU A 333 -6.31 15.80 7.49
N VAL A 334 -7.64 15.84 7.43
CA VAL A 334 -8.38 16.87 6.72
C VAL A 334 -9.27 17.68 7.66
N MET A 335 -9.43 18.96 7.35
CA MET A 335 -10.33 19.88 8.02
C MET A 335 -11.27 20.54 7.00
N PRO A 336 -12.50 20.89 7.39
CA PRO A 336 -13.38 21.61 6.48
C PRO A 336 -12.82 23.02 6.22
N GLU A 337 -12.88 23.48 4.97
CA GLU A 337 -12.51 24.85 4.59
C GLU A 337 -13.35 25.89 5.32
N LEU A 338 -14.63 25.57 5.50
CA LEU A 338 -15.61 26.34 6.26
C LEU A 338 -16.14 25.47 7.40
N GLN A 339 -15.93 25.90 8.64
CA GLN A 339 -16.45 25.20 9.81
C GLN A 339 -17.94 25.49 9.97
N LEU A 340 -18.78 24.56 9.49
CA LEU A 340 -20.24 24.64 9.53
C LEU A 340 -20.78 23.57 10.47
N THR A 341 -20.37 23.63 11.73
CA THR A 341 -20.66 22.60 12.75
C THR A 341 -22.14 22.57 13.10
N HIS A 342 -22.82 23.72 13.04
CA HIS A 342 -24.23 23.87 13.36
C HIS A 342 -25.06 24.26 12.15
N THR A 343 -26.33 23.85 12.14
CA THR A 343 -27.30 24.19 11.08
C THR A 343 -27.42 25.71 10.86
N LYS A 344 -27.30 26.50 11.95
CA LYS A 344 -27.35 27.97 11.89
C LYS A 344 -26.18 28.57 11.10
N ASP A 345 -25.01 27.93 11.14
CA ASP A 345 -23.83 28.39 10.41
C ASP A 345 -24.09 28.30 8.90
N ARG A 346 -24.77 27.24 8.46
CA ARG A 346 -25.17 27.07 7.05
C ARG A 346 -26.17 28.13 6.60
N GLU A 347 -27.16 28.44 7.44
CA GLU A 347 -28.14 29.51 7.16
C GLU A 347 -27.47 30.87 6.99
N GLN A 348 -26.48 31.21 7.84
CA GLN A 348 -25.70 32.46 7.72
C GLN A 348 -24.88 32.53 6.43
N HIS A 349 -24.45 31.39 5.91
CA HIS A 349 -23.72 31.28 4.66
C HIS A 349 -24.62 31.06 3.43
N ASN A 350 -25.94 31.29 3.54
CA ASN A 350 -26.93 31.05 2.48
C ASN A 350 -26.88 29.63 1.89
N MET A 351 -26.49 28.65 2.71
CA MET A 351 -26.44 27.25 2.31
C MET A 351 -27.68 26.47 2.77
N PRO A 352 -28.13 25.48 1.97
CA PRO A 352 -29.23 24.61 2.37
C PRO A 352 -28.91 23.87 3.67
N ARG A 353 -29.93 23.69 4.51
CA ARG A 353 -29.81 22.90 5.73
C ARG A 353 -29.55 21.43 5.40
N ASN A 354 -28.84 20.74 6.28
CA ASN A 354 -28.47 19.33 6.10
C ASN A 354 -29.69 18.38 6.15
N ASP A 355 -30.82 18.82 6.72
CA ASP A 355 -32.07 18.06 6.83
C ASP A 355 -32.99 18.20 5.60
N THR A 356 -32.61 19.02 4.63
CA THR A 356 -33.36 19.17 3.38
C THR A 356 -32.92 18.11 2.39
N GLU A 357 -33.86 17.31 1.88
CA GLU A 357 -33.56 16.29 0.86
C GLU A 357 -32.96 16.93 -0.40
N CYS A 358 -31.97 16.26 -0.99
CA CYS A 358 -31.34 16.72 -2.23
C CYS A 358 -32.21 16.33 -3.42
N GLN A 359 -32.46 17.26 -4.33
CA GLN A 359 -33.26 17.00 -5.54
C GLN A 359 -32.44 16.25 -6.60
N SER A 360 -31.11 16.30 -6.50
CA SER A 360 -30.19 15.58 -7.40
C SER A 360 -28.90 15.16 -6.70
N MET A 361 -28.19 14.21 -7.30
CA MET A 361 -26.85 13.80 -6.83
C MET A 361 -25.83 14.94 -6.91
N ARG A 362 -25.89 15.75 -7.98
CA ARG A 362 -25.00 16.90 -8.16
C ARG A 362 -25.15 17.91 -7.03
N GLU A 363 -26.39 18.23 -6.69
CA GLU A 363 -26.70 19.13 -5.57
C GLU A 363 -26.19 18.53 -4.24
N GLY A 364 -26.37 17.22 -4.03
CA GLY A 364 -25.86 16.53 -2.86
C GLY A 364 -24.34 16.65 -2.72
N LEU A 365 -23.60 16.48 -3.82
CA LEU A 365 -22.14 16.66 -3.87
C LEU A 365 -21.73 18.11 -3.61
N GLU A 366 -22.42 19.08 -4.20
CA GLU A 366 -22.15 20.51 -3.99
C GLU A 366 -22.43 20.96 -2.54
N ARG A 367 -23.29 20.24 -1.80
CA ARG A 367 -23.60 20.52 -0.39
C ARG A 367 -22.59 19.93 0.60
N LEU A 368 -21.75 18.97 0.19
CA LEU A 368 -20.74 18.36 1.05
C LEU A 368 -19.69 19.40 1.47
N PRO A 369 -19.19 19.35 2.72
CA PRO A 369 -18.08 20.21 3.13
C PRO A 369 -16.88 20.00 2.22
N ARG A 370 -16.32 21.10 1.72
CA ARG A 370 -15.00 21.06 1.08
C ARG A 370 -13.97 20.82 2.16
N MET A 371 -13.23 19.74 2.03
CA MET A 371 -12.18 19.35 2.96
C MET A 371 -10.84 19.76 2.36
N LYS A 372 -9.99 20.36 3.18
CA LYS A 372 -8.59 20.64 2.88
C LYS A 372 -7.70 19.91 3.87
N GLU A 373 -6.47 19.62 3.49
CA GLU A 373 -5.49 19.06 4.40
C GLU A 373 -5.21 20.02 5.56
N LYS A 374 -5.01 19.45 6.75
CA LYS A 374 -4.63 20.21 7.93
C LYS A 374 -3.20 20.71 7.75
N PRO A 375 -2.94 22.02 7.83
CA PRO A 375 -1.59 22.54 7.68
C PRO A 375 -0.61 21.94 8.67
N GLY A 376 0.55 21.53 8.17
CA GLY A 376 1.62 20.90 8.92
C GLY A 376 1.54 19.38 9.04
N THR A 377 0.47 18.74 8.56
CA THR A 377 0.35 17.26 8.54
C THR A 377 0.58 16.65 7.17
N GLU A 378 0.64 17.47 6.12
CA GLU A 378 0.95 17.06 4.76
C GLU A 378 2.40 16.59 4.61
N ILE A 379 2.60 15.51 3.84
CA ILE A 379 3.93 15.09 3.42
C ILE A 379 4.42 16.11 2.39
N ARG A 380 5.63 16.62 2.59
CA ARG A 380 6.18 17.73 1.80
C ARG A 380 6.94 17.22 0.59
N PHE A 381 6.29 16.38 -0.21
CA PHE A 381 6.83 15.89 -1.47
C PHE A 381 7.14 17.04 -2.44
N SER A 382 8.11 16.82 -3.32
CA SER A 382 8.40 17.74 -4.43
C SER A 382 7.19 17.82 -5.37
N LEU A 383 6.95 19.02 -5.90
CA LEU A 383 5.84 19.25 -6.81
C LEU A 383 6.25 18.79 -8.21
N ILE A 384 5.78 17.60 -8.61
CA ILE A 384 5.96 17.12 -9.98
C ILE A 384 5.20 18.05 -10.95
N PRO A 385 5.88 18.69 -11.93
CA PRO A 385 5.24 19.63 -12.85
C PRO A 385 4.04 19.01 -13.56
N LYS A 386 2.88 19.68 -13.48
CA LYS A 386 1.68 19.27 -14.23
C LYS A 386 1.81 19.61 -15.72
N GLN A 387 2.44 20.75 -16.02
CA GLN A 387 2.80 21.13 -17.38
C GLN A 387 4.21 20.63 -17.66
N THR A 388 4.33 19.74 -18.64
CA THR A 388 5.61 19.07 -18.98
C THR A 388 6.40 19.82 -20.05
N TYR A 389 5.96 21.02 -20.44
CA TYR A 389 6.54 21.83 -21.51
C TYR A 389 6.68 23.32 -21.10
N PRO A 390 7.56 24.09 -21.76
CA PRO A 390 7.71 25.52 -21.50
C PRO A 390 6.48 26.35 -21.88
N ASP A 391 6.33 27.50 -21.24
CA ASP A 391 5.28 28.46 -21.60
C ASP A 391 5.45 28.97 -23.03
N GLY A 392 4.35 29.05 -23.77
CA GLY A 392 4.36 29.45 -25.18
C GLY A 392 4.82 28.36 -26.16
N ALA A 393 4.96 27.11 -25.72
CA ALA A 393 5.30 26.00 -26.60
C ALA A 393 4.28 25.84 -27.75
N THR A 394 4.80 25.65 -28.96
CA THR A 394 4.00 25.28 -30.13
C THR A 394 3.41 23.86 -29.97
N PRO A 395 2.34 23.50 -30.71
CA PRO A 395 1.78 22.14 -30.64
C PRO A 395 2.81 21.03 -30.89
N ALA A 396 3.74 21.24 -31.83
CA ALA A 396 4.83 20.29 -32.09
C ALA A 396 5.79 20.14 -30.90
N GLN A 397 6.13 21.25 -30.23
CA GLN A 397 6.94 21.23 -29.02
C GLN A 397 6.20 20.57 -27.85
N ILE A 398 4.90 20.83 -27.69
CA ILE A 398 4.08 20.16 -26.67
C ILE A 398 4.14 18.64 -26.85
N THR A 399 3.96 18.13 -28.08
CA THR A 399 4.10 16.71 -28.38
C THR A 399 5.51 16.20 -28.06
N GLN A 400 6.56 16.93 -28.48
CA GLN A 400 7.95 16.58 -28.18
C GLN A 400 8.21 16.41 -26.68
N TYR A 401 7.85 17.41 -25.86
CA TYR A 401 8.01 17.39 -24.40
C TYR A 401 7.07 16.42 -23.68
N SER A 402 5.99 15.97 -24.33
CA SER A 402 5.09 14.96 -23.77
C SER A 402 5.59 13.54 -24.03
N MET A 403 6.40 13.35 -25.08
CA MET A 403 7.08 12.08 -25.38
C MET A 403 8.36 11.91 -24.54
N ASP A 404 9.09 13.00 -24.28
CA ASP A 404 10.28 13.01 -23.43
C ASP A 404 10.11 13.99 -22.26
N LEU A 405 9.96 13.43 -21.05
CA LEU A 405 9.75 14.20 -19.82
C LEU A 405 11.05 14.78 -19.23
N SER A 406 12.17 14.76 -19.95
CA SER A 406 13.45 15.32 -19.49
C SER A 406 13.34 16.78 -19.06
N TYR A 407 12.56 17.60 -19.79
CA TYR A 407 12.30 18.98 -19.38
C TYR A 407 11.61 19.07 -18.02
N ALA A 408 10.55 18.27 -17.81
CA ALA A 408 9.83 18.26 -16.55
C ALA A 408 10.71 17.76 -15.39
N LEU A 409 11.57 16.78 -15.64
CA LEU A 409 12.55 16.31 -14.67
C LEU A 409 13.56 17.42 -14.33
N ASP A 410 14.09 18.12 -15.32
CA ASP A 410 15.01 19.24 -15.10
C ASP A 410 14.35 20.38 -14.30
N CYS A 411 13.08 20.70 -14.56
CA CYS A 411 12.32 21.66 -13.75
C CYS A 411 12.17 21.22 -12.29
N LEU A 412 11.85 19.94 -12.05
CA LEU A 412 11.76 19.39 -10.69
C LEU A 412 13.11 19.48 -9.98
N LEU A 413 14.19 19.06 -10.64
CA LEU A 413 15.53 19.08 -10.08
C LEU A 413 16.00 20.52 -9.79
N GLU A 414 15.78 21.47 -10.69
CA GLU A 414 16.14 22.88 -10.48
C GLU A 414 15.35 23.52 -9.32
N SER A 415 14.10 23.11 -9.13
CA SER A 415 13.22 23.68 -8.09
C SER A 415 13.50 23.12 -6.69
N HIS A 416 13.85 21.82 -6.59
CA HIS A 416 13.92 21.12 -5.30
C HIS A 416 15.28 20.51 -4.97
N TYR A 417 16.13 20.22 -5.97
CA TYR A 417 17.36 19.45 -5.83
C TYR A 417 18.53 20.06 -6.62
N LYS A 418 18.59 21.39 -6.71
CA LYS A 418 19.55 22.10 -7.56
C LYS A 418 21.00 21.78 -7.23
N GLU A 419 21.33 21.74 -5.94
CA GLU A 419 22.69 21.49 -5.46
C GLU A 419 23.05 20.01 -5.51
N GLU A 420 22.10 19.14 -5.17
CA GLU A 420 22.28 17.69 -5.06
C GLU A 420 21.19 16.93 -5.83
N PRO A 421 21.30 16.81 -7.17
CA PRO A 421 20.25 16.20 -8.00
C PRO A 421 19.95 14.74 -7.66
N LEU A 422 20.89 14.03 -7.04
CA LEU A 422 20.70 12.64 -6.62
C LEU A 422 19.74 12.48 -5.43
N HIS A 423 19.45 13.56 -4.69
CA HIS A 423 18.48 13.54 -3.59
C HIS A 423 17.06 13.20 -4.04
N VAL A 424 16.73 13.35 -5.32
CA VAL A 424 15.46 12.86 -5.90
C VAL A 424 15.29 11.34 -5.71
N LEU A 425 16.40 10.58 -5.68
CA LEU A 425 16.36 9.14 -5.38
C LEU A 425 16.07 8.86 -3.90
N GLY A 426 16.51 9.75 -3.02
CA GLY A 426 16.15 9.74 -1.60
C GLY A 426 14.65 9.97 -1.41
N GLU A 427 14.07 10.93 -2.13
CA GLU A 427 12.62 11.14 -2.13
C GLU A 427 11.85 9.92 -2.67
N LEU A 428 12.34 9.30 -3.74
CA LEU A 428 11.77 8.06 -4.26
C LEU A 428 11.79 6.93 -3.21
N GLN A 429 12.87 6.82 -2.43
CA GLN A 429 12.98 5.86 -1.32
C GLN A 429 12.06 6.21 -0.15
N PHE A 430 11.97 7.49 0.23
CA PHE A 430 11.07 7.97 1.27
C PHE A 430 9.62 7.63 0.93
N ALA A 431 9.18 7.95 -0.29
CA ALA A 431 7.83 7.66 -0.77
C ALA A 431 7.52 6.16 -0.70
N PHE A 432 8.48 5.32 -1.10
CA PHE A 432 8.36 3.87 -1.03
C PHE A 432 8.28 3.34 0.41
N VAL A 433 9.08 3.88 1.34
CA VAL A 433 9.02 3.48 2.76
C VAL A 433 7.68 3.89 3.39
N CYS A 434 7.20 5.12 3.13
CA CYS A 434 5.89 5.58 3.58
C CYS A 434 4.76 4.68 3.05
N PHE A 435 4.84 4.28 1.79
CA PHE A 435 3.90 3.33 1.19
C PHE A 435 3.98 1.94 1.84
N LEU A 436 5.16 1.33 1.82
CA LEU A 436 5.34 -0.09 2.14
C LEU A 436 5.23 -0.37 3.64
N ILE A 437 5.81 0.49 4.47
CA ILE A 437 5.90 0.29 5.92
C ILE A 437 4.85 1.14 6.65
N GLY A 438 4.69 2.39 6.20
CA GLY A 438 3.73 3.34 6.77
C GLY A 438 2.29 3.13 6.33
N ASN A 439 2.05 2.27 5.32
CA ASN A 439 0.73 2.07 4.69
C ASN A 439 0.09 3.37 4.19
N VAL A 440 0.92 4.32 3.74
CA VAL A 440 0.46 5.63 3.26
C VAL A 440 0.21 5.58 1.76
N TYR A 441 -1.05 5.74 1.36
CA TYR A 441 -1.42 5.72 -0.06
C TYR A 441 -0.81 6.88 -0.86
N GLU A 442 -0.72 8.08 -0.27
CA GLU A 442 -0.07 9.22 -0.91
C GLU A 442 1.39 8.92 -1.29
N GLY A 443 2.10 8.19 -0.44
CA GLY A 443 3.47 7.72 -0.73
C GLY A 443 3.53 6.81 -1.96
N PHE A 444 2.51 5.97 -2.18
CA PHE A 444 2.41 5.11 -3.36
C PHE A 444 2.18 5.92 -4.64
N GLU A 445 1.20 6.83 -4.62
CA GLU A 445 0.88 7.68 -5.77
C GLU A 445 2.06 8.57 -6.15
N HIS A 446 2.74 9.14 -5.16
CA HIS A 446 3.94 9.93 -5.41
C HIS A 446 5.09 9.08 -5.94
N TRP A 447 5.38 7.92 -5.34
CA TRP A 447 6.39 6.99 -5.84
C TRP A 447 6.14 6.61 -7.31
N LYS A 448 4.89 6.28 -7.66
CA LYS A 448 4.47 5.97 -9.04
C LYS A 448 4.72 7.15 -9.99
N ARG A 449 4.29 8.37 -9.62
CA ARG A 449 4.43 9.56 -10.48
C ARG A 449 5.90 9.95 -10.66
N LEU A 450 6.69 9.91 -9.60
CA LEU A 450 8.12 10.24 -9.64
C LEU A 450 8.90 9.20 -10.45
N LEU A 451 8.57 7.91 -10.29
CA LEU A 451 9.16 6.83 -11.08
C LEU A 451 8.83 6.99 -12.57
N ALA A 452 7.57 7.27 -12.90
CA ALA A 452 7.16 7.52 -14.28
C ALA A 452 7.91 8.71 -14.90
N LEU A 453 8.08 9.81 -14.16
CA LEU A 453 8.86 10.96 -14.60
C LEU A 453 10.32 10.58 -14.91
N LEU A 454 10.97 9.86 -13.99
CA LEU A 454 12.37 9.44 -14.15
C LEU A 454 12.54 8.49 -15.35
N CYS A 455 11.66 7.49 -15.48
CA CYS A 455 11.73 6.50 -16.55
C CYS A 455 11.41 7.07 -17.94
N ARG A 456 10.58 8.13 -18.03
CA ARG A 456 10.16 8.76 -19.28
C ARG A 456 11.01 9.95 -19.73
N ALA A 457 12.13 10.19 -19.05
CA ALA A 457 13.07 11.25 -19.38
C ALA A 457 14.25 10.70 -20.20
N GLU A 458 14.05 10.54 -21.52
CA GLU A 458 15.02 9.92 -22.42
C GLU A 458 16.32 10.73 -22.54
N ALA A 459 16.23 12.03 -22.86
CA ALA A 459 17.42 12.87 -22.99
C ALA A 459 18.23 12.95 -21.68
N ALA A 460 17.56 12.95 -20.53
CA ALA A 460 18.21 12.92 -19.22
C ALA A 460 19.04 11.65 -19.00
N MET A 461 18.66 10.50 -19.57
CA MET A 461 19.48 9.27 -19.47
C MET A 461 20.87 9.41 -20.09
N ARG A 462 20.98 10.26 -21.11
CA ARG A 462 22.24 10.51 -21.83
C ARG A 462 23.15 11.46 -21.05
N THR A 463 22.58 12.40 -20.31
CA THR A 463 23.32 13.45 -19.60
C THR A 463 23.55 13.15 -18.12
N ARG A 464 22.66 12.38 -17.47
CA ARG A 464 22.64 12.16 -16.01
C ARG A 464 22.92 10.69 -15.65
N ARG A 465 24.03 10.13 -16.14
CA ARG A 465 24.39 8.71 -15.97
C ARG A 465 24.26 8.20 -14.53
N ASP A 466 24.78 8.94 -13.56
CA ASP A 466 24.83 8.50 -12.16
C ASP A 466 23.44 8.44 -11.50
N LEU A 467 22.52 9.32 -11.91
CA LEU A 467 21.13 9.30 -11.48
C LEU A 467 20.47 7.98 -11.87
N TYR A 468 20.67 7.52 -13.10
CA TYR A 468 20.04 6.30 -13.61
C TYR A 468 20.72 5.01 -13.14
N LEU A 469 22.05 5.03 -12.94
CA LEU A 469 22.72 3.94 -12.23
C LEU A 469 22.22 3.80 -10.79
N GLY A 470 21.97 4.94 -10.12
CA GLY A 470 21.34 5.00 -8.81
C GLY A 470 19.89 4.49 -8.83
N LEU A 471 19.08 4.92 -9.80
CA LEU A 471 17.69 4.48 -9.97
C LEU A 471 17.58 2.96 -10.12
N ILE A 472 18.42 2.35 -10.96
CA ILE A 472 18.44 0.88 -11.10
C ILE A 472 18.75 0.20 -9.76
N ALA A 473 19.70 0.74 -8.98
CA ALA A 473 20.03 0.19 -7.67
C ALA A 473 18.86 0.29 -6.68
N VAL A 474 18.21 1.46 -6.63
CA VAL A 474 17.02 1.69 -5.79
C VAL A 474 15.90 0.72 -6.16
N LEU A 475 15.54 0.66 -7.44
CA LEU A 475 14.45 -0.21 -7.91
C LEU A 475 14.75 -1.69 -7.73
N TYR A 476 16.00 -2.11 -7.88
CA TYR A 476 16.41 -3.48 -7.62
C TYR A 476 16.09 -3.92 -6.19
N HIS A 477 16.37 -3.08 -5.19
CA HIS A 477 16.04 -3.38 -3.80
C HIS A 477 14.55 -3.22 -3.49
N GLN A 478 13.91 -2.16 -3.98
CA GLN A 478 12.48 -1.91 -3.77
C GLN A 478 11.62 -3.04 -4.33
N LEU A 479 11.82 -3.39 -5.60
CA LEU A 479 11.12 -4.51 -6.24
C LEU A 479 11.57 -5.86 -5.69
N GLY A 480 12.71 -5.91 -5.00
CA GLY A 480 13.18 -7.04 -4.20
C GLY A 480 12.18 -7.44 -3.10
N GLU A 481 11.59 -6.46 -2.41
CA GLU A 481 10.68 -6.68 -1.29
C GLU A 481 9.23 -6.92 -1.72
N VAL A 482 8.87 -6.56 -2.96
CA VAL A 482 7.51 -6.77 -3.45
C VAL A 482 7.26 -8.24 -3.83
N PRO A 483 6.21 -8.89 -3.29
CA PRO A 483 5.83 -10.24 -3.68
C PRO A 483 5.52 -10.35 -5.18
N PRO A 484 5.82 -11.48 -5.84
CA PRO A 484 5.55 -11.66 -7.28
C PRO A 484 4.08 -11.44 -7.65
N ASP A 485 3.16 -11.81 -6.76
CA ASP A 485 1.71 -11.74 -6.99
C ASP A 485 1.10 -10.36 -6.65
N PHE A 486 1.87 -9.47 -6.03
CA PHE A 486 1.39 -8.15 -5.58
C PHE A 486 0.84 -7.32 -6.76
N PHE A 487 1.57 -7.27 -7.86
CA PHE A 487 1.17 -6.52 -9.05
C PHE A 487 0.22 -7.30 -9.97
N VAL A 488 -0.10 -8.55 -9.64
CA VAL A 488 -1.06 -9.37 -10.39
C VAL A 488 -2.50 -9.01 -10.00
N ASP A 489 -2.76 -8.76 -8.72
CA ASP A 489 -4.12 -8.58 -8.18
C ASP A 489 -4.46 -7.15 -7.70
N ILE A 490 -3.48 -6.28 -7.46
CA ILE A 490 -3.74 -4.96 -6.81
C ILE A 490 -3.89 -3.82 -7.84
N VAL A 491 -3.48 -4.04 -9.09
CA VAL A 491 -3.46 -3.01 -10.15
C VAL A 491 -4.00 -3.57 -11.48
N SER A 492 -4.94 -4.52 -11.44
CA SER A 492 -5.41 -5.29 -12.62
C SER A 492 -6.23 -4.50 -13.65
N GLN A 493 -5.92 -3.22 -13.84
CA GLN A 493 -5.95 -2.52 -15.13
C GLN A 493 -4.63 -1.77 -15.25
N ASP A 494 -3.79 -2.21 -16.19
CA ASP A 494 -2.47 -1.66 -16.48
C ASP A 494 -1.50 -1.69 -15.29
N ASN A 495 -0.67 -2.74 -15.22
CA ASN A 495 0.50 -2.73 -14.35
C ASN A 495 1.42 -1.59 -14.79
N PHE A 496 1.21 -0.41 -14.23
CA PHE A 496 1.92 0.81 -14.60
C PHE A 496 3.44 0.60 -14.56
N LEU A 497 3.90 -0.27 -13.64
CA LEU A 497 5.31 -0.56 -13.48
C LEU A 497 5.87 -1.31 -14.69
N THR A 498 5.10 -2.22 -15.30
CA THR A 498 5.53 -2.90 -16.53
C THR A 498 5.68 -1.89 -17.67
N SER A 499 4.68 -1.04 -17.93
CA SER A 499 4.73 -0.06 -19.02
C SER A 499 5.80 1.01 -18.78
N THR A 500 5.89 1.54 -17.56
CA THR A 500 6.92 2.53 -17.19
C THR A 500 8.34 1.95 -17.31
N LEU A 501 8.55 0.69 -16.92
CA LEU A 501 9.87 0.05 -17.07
C LEU A 501 10.17 -0.39 -18.50
N GLN A 502 9.16 -0.70 -19.31
CA GLN A 502 9.32 -0.98 -20.73
C GLN A 502 9.91 0.25 -21.45
N GLU A 503 9.31 1.44 -21.24
CA GLU A 503 9.85 2.71 -21.75
C GLU A 503 11.29 2.93 -21.25
N PHE A 504 11.55 2.71 -19.96
CA PHE A 504 12.89 2.82 -19.39
C PHE A 504 13.92 1.93 -20.11
N PHE A 505 13.59 0.66 -20.34
CA PHE A 505 14.50 -0.28 -21.00
C PHE A 505 14.72 0.09 -22.47
N GLN A 506 13.67 0.51 -23.17
CA GLN A 506 13.76 0.98 -24.56
C GLN A 506 14.72 2.18 -24.66
N PHE A 507 14.55 3.19 -23.80
CA PHE A 507 15.43 4.36 -23.77
C PHE A 507 16.86 4.02 -23.36
N SER A 508 17.05 3.12 -22.39
CA SER A 508 18.38 2.70 -21.94
C SER A 508 19.21 1.98 -23.03
N SER A 509 18.52 1.36 -23.99
CA SER A 509 19.14 0.69 -25.14
C SER A 509 19.33 1.61 -26.34
N GLY A 510 18.84 2.85 -26.26
CA GLY A 510 18.97 3.88 -27.29
C GLY A 510 20.41 4.32 -27.57
N PRO A 511 20.64 5.00 -28.72
CA PRO A 511 21.93 5.56 -29.07
C PRO A 511 22.31 6.69 -28.11
N GLY A 512 23.61 6.81 -27.79
CA GLY A 512 24.12 7.86 -26.90
C GLY A 512 24.03 7.58 -25.40
N VAL A 513 23.40 6.47 -24.99
CA VAL A 513 23.41 6.02 -23.58
C VAL A 513 24.75 5.39 -23.22
N ASP A 514 25.25 5.69 -22.03
CA ASP A 514 26.50 5.14 -21.49
C ASP A 514 26.50 3.59 -21.50
N GLY A 515 27.63 3.00 -21.90
CA GLY A 515 27.75 1.55 -22.05
C GLY A 515 27.63 0.77 -20.73
N THR A 516 27.97 1.39 -19.59
CA THR A 516 27.82 0.78 -18.26
C THR A 516 26.36 0.81 -17.84
N LEU A 517 25.68 1.95 -18.04
CA LEU A 517 24.25 2.10 -17.78
C LEU A 517 23.44 1.08 -18.59
N ARG A 518 23.68 0.99 -19.90
CA ARG A 518 23.02 0.01 -20.78
C ARG A 518 23.20 -1.43 -20.28
N LYS A 519 24.43 -1.85 -19.97
CA LYS A 519 24.70 -3.20 -19.44
C LYS A 519 23.98 -3.46 -18.11
N ARG A 520 23.88 -2.45 -17.24
CA ARG A 520 23.19 -2.58 -15.95
C ARG A 520 21.67 -2.65 -16.13
N ALA A 521 21.12 -1.86 -17.05
CA ALA A 521 19.71 -1.89 -17.40
C ALA A 521 19.30 -3.26 -17.99
N GLU A 522 20.10 -3.82 -18.91
CA GLU A 522 19.84 -5.16 -19.48
C GLU A 522 19.87 -6.27 -18.42
N ARG A 523 20.83 -6.21 -17.48
CA ARG A 523 20.85 -7.16 -16.35
C ARG A 523 19.63 -6.99 -15.45
N PHE A 524 19.19 -5.76 -15.23
CA PHE A 524 18.01 -5.46 -14.43
C PHE A 524 16.73 -5.95 -15.10
N LYS A 525 16.57 -5.71 -16.41
CA LYS A 525 15.49 -6.25 -17.25
C LYS A 525 15.40 -7.77 -17.12
N ALA A 526 16.52 -8.46 -17.34
CA ALA A 526 16.59 -9.92 -17.22
C ALA A 526 16.22 -10.43 -15.81
N HIS A 527 16.62 -9.71 -14.75
CA HIS A 527 16.24 -10.03 -13.38
C HIS A 527 14.72 -9.93 -13.17
N LEU A 528 14.10 -8.83 -13.61
CA LEU A 528 12.66 -8.61 -13.46
C LEU A 528 11.84 -9.59 -14.29
N THR A 529 12.23 -9.86 -15.54
CA THR A 529 11.60 -10.89 -16.38
C THR A 529 11.67 -12.25 -15.71
N LYS A 530 12.79 -12.60 -15.07
CA LYS A 530 12.91 -13.87 -14.34
C LYS A 530 12.05 -13.90 -13.07
N LYS A 531 12.01 -12.82 -12.29
CA LYS A 531 11.32 -12.76 -10.99
C LYS A 531 9.80 -12.70 -11.15
N PHE A 532 9.32 -11.81 -12.02
CA PHE A 532 7.90 -11.48 -12.16
C PHE A 532 7.25 -12.10 -13.41
N ARG A 533 8.05 -12.72 -14.29
CA ARG A 533 7.58 -13.25 -15.59
C ARG A 533 7.01 -12.16 -16.52
N TRP A 534 7.44 -10.92 -16.34
CA TRP A 534 7.06 -9.82 -17.23
C TRP A 534 7.84 -9.87 -18.53
N ASN A 535 7.14 -9.59 -19.63
CA ASN A 535 7.73 -9.41 -20.94
C ASN A 535 7.77 -7.92 -21.26
N PHE A 536 8.97 -7.40 -21.54
CA PHE A 536 9.21 -5.99 -21.88
C PHE A 536 9.55 -5.81 -23.37
N ASP A 537 9.53 -6.89 -24.16
CA ASP A 537 9.86 -6.90 -25.59
C ASP A 537 8.61 -6.91 -26.48
N VAL A 538 7.41 -6.91 -25.88
CA VAL A 538 6.14 -6.93 -26.61
C VAL A 538 5.50 -5.55 -26.50
N ASP A 539 5.25 -4.94 -27.64
CA ASP A 539 4.46 -3.71 -27.71
C ASP A 539 3.03 -4.01 -27.25
N PRO A 540 2.41 -3.15 -26.43
CA PRO A 540 1.00 -3.28 -26.08
C PRO A 540 0.14 -3.36 -27.35
N ASP A 541 -0.88 -4.23 -27.38
CA ASP A 541 -1.79 -4.36 -28.54
C ASP A 541 -2.47 -3.03 -28.92
N ASP A 542 -2.57 -2.08 -27.96
CA ASP A 542 -3.11 -0.74 -28.16
C ASP A 542 -2.22 0.18 -29.02
N ASP A 543 -0.92 -0.13 -29.15
CA ASP A 543 0.05 0.58 -30.00
C ASP A 543 0.22 -0.11 -31.38
N ALA A 544 -0.48 -1.22 -31.62
CA ALA A 544 -0.43 -1.91 -32.89
C ALA A 544 -1.17 -1.11 -33.98
N PRO A 545 -0.65 -1.06 -35.22
CA PRO A 545 -1.36 -0.42 -36.32
C PRO A 545 -2.69 -1.13 -36.54
N VAL A 546 -3.76 -0.38 -36.80
CA VAL A 546 -5.05 -0.95 -37.20
C VAL A 546 -4.86 -1.68 -38.53
N VAL A 547 -4.85 -3.01 -38.49
CA VAL A 547 -4.75 -3.85 -39.67
C VAL A 547 -6.10 -3.83 -40.37
N VAL A 548 -6.17 -3.17 -41.52
CA VAL A 548 -7.35 -3.18 -42.40
C VAL A 548 -7.15 -4.26 -43.45
N GLU A 549 -8.01 -5.29 -43.44
CA GLU A 549 -8.04 -6.27 -44.52
C GLU A 549 -8.54 -5.59 -45.80
N LEU A 550 -7.69 -5.60 -46.83
CA LEU A 550 -8.04 -5.08 -48.14
C LEU A 550 -8.90 -6.11 -48.89
N PRO A 551 -9.93 -5.67 -49.64
CA PRO A 551 -10.74 -6.58 -50.45
C PRO A 551 -9.90 -7.39 -51.43
N GLU A 552 -10.29 -8.63 -51.71
CA GLU A 552 -9.64 -9.46 -52.73
C GLU A 552 -9.58 -8.71 -54.08
N GLY A 553 -8.37 -8.49 -54.58
CA GLY A 553 -8.12 -7.76 -55.85
C GLY A 553 -7.57 -6.33 -55.71
N PHE A 554 -7.32 -5.84 -54.49
CA PHE A 554 -6.64 -4.55 -54.30
C PHE A 554 -5.18 -4.63 -54.77
N THR A 555 -4.82 -3.81 -55.76
CA THR A 555 -3.45 -3.64 -56.24
C THR A 555 -2.95 -2.27 -55.80
N LEU A 556 -1.77 -2.25 -55.17
CA LEU A 556 -1.04 -1.02 -54.86
C LEU A 556 -0.34 -0.59 -56.16
N ASP A 557 -0.83 0.46 -56.79
CA ASP A 557 -0.19 1.09 -57.96
C ASP A 557 1.22 1.61 -57.63
#